data_AF-A0A7W1FDR1-F1
#
_entry.id   AF-A0A7W1FDR1-F1
#
_cell.length_a   1.000
_cell.length_b   1.000
_cell.length_c   1.000
_cell.angle_alpha   90.00
_cell.angle_beta   90.00
_cell.angle_gamma   90.00
#
_symmetry.space_group_name_H-M   'P 1'
#
loop_
_entity.id
_entity.type
_entity.pdbx_description
1 polymer ?
#
loop_
_entity_poly.entity_id
_entity_poly.type
_entity_poly.pdbx_seq_one_letter_code
_entity_poly.pdbx_strand_id
1 'polypeptide(L)'
;MRALDIINIRDLLGVSAVGAPKAIELVIKVKKWIDVAKVERFGLDRHEEEIFGVKIIKFVLPVSAGRNLSTLIETAVRIHLLRDSGFDATKILIEKHSAMLKSNVK
;
A
#
# COMPACT_ATOMS: atom_id res chain seq x y z
N MET A 1 -4.18 18.20 8.94
CA MET A 1 -4.85 19.38 9.52
C MET A 1 -4.94 19.17 11.02
N ARG A 2 -4.40 20.09 11.83
CA ARG A 2 -4.60 20.09 13.29
C ARG A 2 -5.34 21.35 13.76
N ALA A 3 -5.85 22.15 12.83
CA ALA A 3 -6.53 23.43 13.10
C ALA A 3 -7.63 23.70 12.05
N LEU A 4 -8.52 22.73 11.84
CA LEU A 4 -9.82 22.99 11.23
C LEU A 4 -10.87 22.29 12.08
N ASP A 5 -11.96 23.01 12.34
CA ASP A 5 -13.20 22.47 12.90
C ASP A 5 -13.79 21.37 11.99
N ILE A 6 -14.96 20.84 12.38
CA ILE A 6 -15.73 19.89 11.56
C ILE A 6 -15.91 20.50 10.15
N ILE A 7 -15.47 19.78 9.13
CA ILE A 7 -15.62 20.17 7.72
C ILE A 7 -16.53 19.21 6.97
N ASN A 8 -17.34 19.75 6.07
CA ASN A 8 -18.13 18.95 5.13
C ASN A 8 -17.38 18.78 3.80
N ILE A 9 -16.87 17.57 3.55
CA ILE A 9 -16.12 17.25 2.33
C ILE A 9 -16.98 17.37 1.07
N ARG A 10 -18.28 17.04 1.14
CA ARG A 10 -19.20 17.15 -0.01
C ARG A 10 -19.36 18.59 -0.45
N ASP A 11 -19.51 19.52 0.49
CA ASP A 11 -19.73 20.94 0.18
C ASP A 11 -18.45 21.58 -0.35
N LEU A 12 -17.29 21.15 0.16
CA LEU A 12 -15.99 21.71 -0.22
C LEU A 12 -15.46 21.18 -1.57
N LEU A 13 -15.64 19.89 -1.87
CA LEU A 13 -15.03 19.22 -3.02
C LEU A 13 -16.05 18.66 -4.02
N GLY A 14 -17.34 18.86 -3.76
CA GLY A 14 -18.44 18.38 -4.59
C GLY A 14 -18.80 16.92 -4.37
N VAL A 15 -19.84 16.47 -5.09
CA VAL A 15 -20.45 15.14 -4.90
C VAL A 15 -19.53 13.99 -5.30
N SER A 16 -18.53 14.23 -6.16
CA SER A 16 -17.59 13.21 -6.64
C SER A 16 -16.52 12.84 -5.62
N ALA A 17 -16.28 13.68 -4.60
CA ALA A 17 -15.32 13.40 -3.53
C ALA A 17 -15.87 12.46 -2.45
N VAL A 18 -17.17 12.16 -2.49
CA VAL A 18 -17.83 11.23 -1.58
C VAL A 18 -18.44 10.08 -2.38
N GLY A 19 -18.39 8.87 -1.83
CA GLY A 19 -18.89 7.66 -2.49
C GLY A 19 -19.93 6.94 -1.66
N ALA A 20 -20.64 6.02 -2.30
CA ALA A 20 -21.42 5.01 -1.60
C ALA A 20 -20.49 4.10 -0.77
N PRO A 21 -21.02 3.36 0.22
CA PRO A 21 -20.26 2.36 0.95
C PRO A 21 -19.57 1.37 0.01
N LYS A 22 -18.34 0.96 0.37
CA LYS A 22 -17.54 -0.01 -0.38
C LYS A 22 -17.08 -1.15 0.52
N ALA A 23 -16.84 -2.31 -0.08
CA ALA A 23 -16.17 -3.42 0.60
C ALA A 23 -14.72 -3.03 0.94
N ILE A 24 -14.22 -3.56 2.06
CA ILE A 24 -12.84 -3.33 2.50
C ILE A 24 -11.99 -4.50 1.99
N GLU A 25 -11.09 -4.22 1.05
CA GLU A 25 -10.25 -5.22 0.38
C GLU A 25 -8.76 -5.12 0.79
N LEU A 26 -8.38 -3.97 1.36
CA LEU A 26 -7.01 -3.67 1.76
C LEU A 26 -6.99 -2.80 3.02
N VAL A 27 -6.15 -3.19 3.98
CA VAL A 27 -5.82 -2.38 5.15
C VAL A 27 -4.41 -1.83 5.04
N ILE A 28 -4.23 -0.52 5.22
CA ILE A 28 -2.92 0.11 5.23
C ILE A 28 -2.64 0.68 6.62
N LYS A 29 -1.69 0.06 7.34
CA LYS A 29 -1.21 0.54 8.64
C LYS A 29 0.01 1.42 8.45
N VAL A 30 -0.13 2.68 8.82
CA VAL A 30 0.96 3.66 8.78
C VAL A 30 1.75 3.61 10.09
N LYS A 31 3.08 3.45 10.01
CA LYS A 31 3.99 3.44 11.17
C LYS A 31 5.15 4.41 10.96
N LYS A 32 5.75 4.95 12.02
CA LYS A 32 6.96 5.76 11.88
C LYS A 32 8.09 4.90 11.31
N TRP A 33 8.94 5.49 10.47
CA TRP A 33 10.07 4.78 9.84
C TRP A 33 10.93 3.99 10.83
N ILE A 34 11.21 4.56 12.01
CA ILE A 34 12.04 3.92 13.03
C ILE A 34 11.40 2.66 13.66
N ASP A 35 10.06 2.59 13.66
CA ASP A 35 9.31 1.45 14.20
C ASP A 35 9.24 0.28 13.20
N VAL A 36 9.47 0.56 11.92
CA VAL A 36 9.50 -0.43 10.84
C VAL A 36 10.91 -0.96 10.63
N ALA A 37 11.96 -0.21 10.99
CA ALA A 37 13.35 -0.66 10.87
C ALA A 37 13.66 -1.94 11.68
N LYS A 38 12.82 -2.31 12.66
CA LYS A 38 12.92 -3.55 13.44
C LYS A 38 12.12 -4.74 12.86
N VAL A 39 11.30 -4.53 11.84
CA VAL A 39 10.42 -5.54 11.25
C VAL A 39 10.68 -5.58 9.75
N GLU A 40 11.40 -6.62 9.33
CA GLU A 40 11.64 -7.11 7.95
C GLU A 40 11.60 -6.07 6.81
N ARG A 41 12.78 -5.81 6.23
CA ARG A 41 13.00 -4.85 5.13
C ARG A 41 12.52 -5.34 3.75
N PHE A 42 11.70 -6.38 3.67
CA PHE A 42 11.09 -6.81 2.42
C PHE A 42 9.68 -6.23 2.36
N GLY A 43 9.56 -5.03 1.78
CA GLY A 43 8.39 -4.16 1.83
C GLY A 43 7.12 -4.66 1.12
N LEU A 44 6.88 -5.97 1.07
CA LEU A 44 5.79 -6.62 0.36
C LEU A 44 5.27 -7.90 1.02
N ASP A 45 5.65 -8.19 2.27
CA ASP A 45 5.06 -9.33 3.00
C ASP A 45 3.55 -9.12 3.17
N ARG A 46 2.79 -10.08 2.65
CA ARG A 46 1.33 -10.12 2.74
C ARG A 46 0.96 -10.52 4.16
N HIS A 47 0.68 -9.53 4.98
CA HIS A 47 -0.02 -9.77 6.23
C HIS A 47 -1.53 -9.82 5.99
N GLU A 48 -2.24 -10.50 6.88
CA GLU A 48 -3.69 -10.47 6.95
C GLU A 48 -4.11 -9.72 8.22
N GLU A 49 -5.24 -9.04 8.16
CA GLU A 49 -5.94 -8.47 9.31
C GLU A 49 -7.36 -9.04 9.34
N GLU A 50 -7.77 -9.56 10.49
CA GLU A 50 -9.11 -10.09 10.67
C GLU A 50 -10.05 -8.99 11.15
N ILE A 51 -11.14 -8.77 10.42
CA ILE A 51 -12.19 -7.83 10.77
C ILE A 51 -13.52 -8.59 10.72
N PHE A 52 -14.18 -8.73 11.87
CA PHE A 52 -15.42 -9.51 12.03
C PHE A 52 -15.32 -10.95 11.47
N GLY A 53 -14.18 -11.62 11.68
CA GLY A 53 -13.94 -12.98 11.18
C GLY A 53 -13.54 -13.06 9.70
N VAL A 54 -13.46 -11.93 8.99
CA VAL A 54 -13.01 -11.86 7.60
C VAL A 54 -11.55 -11.44 7.54
N LYS A 55 -10.72 -12.23 6.88
CA LYS A 55 -9.30 -11.93 6.65
C LYS A 55 -9.14 -11.00 5.45
N ILE A 56 -8.46 -9.88 5.66
CA ILE A 56 -8.24 -8.85 4.66
C ILE A 56 -6.74 -8.61 4.53
N ILE A 57 -6.25 -8.41 3.31
CA ILE A 57 -4.82 -8.12 3.08
C ILE A 57 -4.43 -6.81 3.79
N LYS A 58 -3.26 -6.83 4.42
CA LYS A 58 -2.72 -5.71 5.19
C LYS A 58 -1.31 -5.35 4.72
N PHE A 59 -1.11 -4.08 4.42
CA PHE A 59 0.20 -3.48 4.21
C PHE A 59 0.61 -2.59 5.38
N VAL A 60 1.90 -2.63 5.73
CA VAL A 60 2.49 -1.73 6.72
C VAL A 60 3.40 -0.75 6.00
N LEU A 61 3.01 0.53 5.96
CA LEU A 61 3.78 1.56 5.29
C LEU A 61 4.57 2.39 6.30
N PRO A 62 5.91 2.45 6.18
CA PRO A 62 6.71 3.35 6.98
C PRO A 62 6.56 4.80 6.48
N VAL A 63 6.33 5.74 7.40
CA VAL A 63 6.33 7.18 7.12
C VAL A 63 7.51 7.86 7.77
N SER A 64 8.20 8.66 6.97
CA SER A 64 9.21 9.61 7.41
C SER A 64 8.72 11.03 7.09
N ALA A 65 9.14 12.01 7.88
CA ALA A 65 8.91 13.41 7.54
C ALA A 65 9.44 13.71 6.12
N GLY A 66 8.69 14.49 5.35
CA GLY A 66 9.06 14.87 3.98
C GLY A 66 8.59 13.93 2.86
N ARG A 67 7.98 12.77 3.16
CA ARG A 67 7.33 11.94 2.13
C ARG A 67 5.83 12.26 2.01
N ASN A 68 5.34 12.32 0.77
CA ASN A 68 3.92 12.49 0.51
C ASN A 68 3.17 11.18 0.81
N LEU A 69 2.37 11.18 1.88
CA LEU A 69 1.59 10.02 2.30
C LEU A 69 0.56 9.59 1.24
N SER A 70 -0.05 10.56 0.53
CA SER A 70 -1.02 10.27 -0.53
C SER A 70 -0.38 9.43 -1.63
N THR A 71 0.81 9.82 -2.10
CA THR A 71 1.54 9.08 -3.14
C THR A 71 1.93 7.68 -2.68
N LEU A 72 2.34 7.52 -1.43
CA LEU A 72 2.68 6.20 -0.87
C LEU A 72 1.45 5.29 -0.80
N ILE A 73 0.32 5.81 -0.30
CA ILE A 73 -0.94 5.07 -0.23
C ILE A 73 -1.40 4.68 -1.63
N GLU A 74 -1.42 5.62 -2.57
CA GLU A 74 -1.84 5.37 -3.95
C GLU A 74 -0.98 4.29 -4.62
N THR A 75 0.35 4.36 -4.45
CA THR A 75 1.28 3.37 -4.99
C THR A 75 1.00 1.99 -4.40
N ALA A 76 0.78 1.91 -3.09
CA ALA A 76 0.47 0.65 -2.41
C ALA A 76 -0.85 0.05 -2.90
N VAL A 77 -1.89 0.87 -3.08
CA VAL A 77 -3.18 0.44 -3.66
C VAL A 77 -2.99 -0.07 -5.08
N ARG A 78 -2.24 0.64 -5.94
CA ARG A 78 -1.97 0.20 -7.31
C ARG A 78 -1.22 -1.13 -7.35
N ILE A 79 -0.25 -1.34 -6.45
CA ILE A 79 0.46 -2.63 -6.32
C ILE A 79 -0.51 -3.74 -5.91
N HIS A 80 -1.42 -3.49 -4.97
CA HIS A 80 -2.44 -4.46 -4.56
C HIS A 80 -3.33 -4.84 -5.75
N LEU A 81 -3.88 -3.86 -6.48
CA LEU A 81 -4.72 -4.09 -7.65
C LEU A 81 -4.00 -4.85 -8.77
N LEU A 82 -2.73 -4.53 -9.04
CA LEU A 82 -1.92 -5.23 -10.04
C LEU A 82 -1.72 -6.70 -9.65
N ARG A 83 -1.44 -6.97 -8.37
CA ARG A 83 -1.27 -8.34 -7.89
C ARG A 83 -2.56 -9.12 -7.93
N ASP A 84 -3.68 -8.48 -7.62
CA ASP A 84 -5.01 -9.09 -7.68
C ASP A 84 -5.41 -9.43 -9.12
N SER A 85 -4.98 -8.61 -10.10
CA SER A 85 -5.12 -8.92 -11.53
C SER A 85 -4.10 -9.94 -12.07
N GLY A 86 -3.26 -10.53 -11.21
CA GLY A 86 -2.28 -11.56 -11.56
C GLY A 86 -0.91 -11.03 -12.00
N PHE A 87 -0.67 -9.72 -11.93
CA PHE A 87 0.59 -9.09 -12.29
C PHE A 87 1.47 -8.81 -11.05
N ASP A 88 2.50 -9.63 -10.83
CA ASP A 88 3.49 -9.40 -9.78
C ASP A 88 4.82 -8.88 -10.34
N ALA A 89 5.00 -7.55 -10.29
CA ALA A 89 6.22 -6.88 -10.73
C ALA A 89 7.48 -7.39 -10.02
N THR A 90 7.37 -7.83 -8.76
CA THR A 90 8.51 -8.38 -8.00
C THR A 90 8.95 -9.71 -8.59
N LYS A 91 7.99 -10.59 -8.91
CA LYS A 91 8.27 -11.88 -9.57
C LYS A 91 8.93 -11.68 -10.93
N ILE A 92 8.38 -10.77 -11.73
CA ILE A 92 8.91 -10.43 -13.07
C ILE A 92 10.35 -9.89 -12.96
N LEU A 93 10.62 -9.04 -11.98
CA LEU A 93 11.95 -8.49 -11.76
C LEU A 93 12.96 -9.59 -11.35
N ILE A 94 12.56 -10.49 -10.45
CA ILE A 94 13.38 -11.62 -10.01
C ILE A 94 13.68 -12.55 -11.19
N GLU A 95 12.68 -12.88 -12.00
CA GLU A 95 12.85 -13.71 -13.21
C GLU A 95 13.83 -13.07 -14.20
N LYS A 96 13.67 -11.77 -14.50
CA LYS A 96 14.59 -11.04 -15.38
C LYS A 96 16.01 -10.98 -14.81
N HIS A 97 16.17 -10.71 -13.52
CA HIS A 97 17.48 -10.64 -12.88
C HIS A 97 18.19 -12.00 -12.89
N SER A 98 17.45 -13.07 -12.60
CA SER A 98 17.96 -14.45 -12.64
C SER A 98 18.39 -14.87 -14.05
N ALA A 99 17.64 -14.44 -15.07
CA ALA A 99 18.00 -14.68 -16.47
C ALA A 99 19.30 -13.95 -16.86
N MET A 100 19.49 -12.71 -16.42
CA MET A 100 20.72 -11.94 -16.67
C MET A 100 21.95 -12.52 -15.95
N LEU A 101 21.79 -13.04 -14.73
CA LEU A 101 22.89 -13.71 -14.03
C LEU A 101 23.34 -14.98 -14.77
N LYS A 102 22.42 -15.74 -15.38
CA LYS A 102 22.75 -16.94 -16.17
C LYS A 102 23.47 -16.62 -17.48
N SER A 103 23.23 -15.46 -18.08
CA SER A 103 23.90 -15.05 -19.32
C SER A 103 25.33 -14.52 -19.09
N ASN A 104 25.62 -13.96 -17.91
CA ASN A 104 26.95 -13.41 -17.59
C ASN A 104 27.95 -14.44 -17.06
N VAL A 105 27.54 -15.70 -16.89
CA VAL A 105 28.40 -16.82 -16.45
C VAL A 105 28.81 -17.73 -17.63
N LYS A 106 28.52 -17.33 -18.87
CA LYS A 106 29.04 -17.91 -20.11
C LYS A 106 30.06 -16.97 -20.74
#